data_AF-A0A822AHJ2-F1
#
_entry.id   AF-A0A822AHJ2-F1
#
_cell.length_a   1.000
_cell.length_b   1.000
_cell.length_c   1.000
_cell.angle_alpha   90.00
_cell.angle_beta   90.00
_cell.angle_gamma   90.00
#
_symmetry.space_group_name_H-M   'P 1'
#
loop_
_entity.id
_entity.type
_entity.pdbx_description
1 polymer ?
#
loop_
_entity_poly.entity_id
_entity_poly.type
_entity_poly.pdbx_seq_one_letter_code
_entity_poly.pdbx_strand_id
1 'polypeptide(L)'
;SSKRLKTFTNNSEPVDEKRFLDVINMKSSHSDLYSQMTLDEMFERYQKKENIEEKLLQVMERDIKVVVCRQCHYTAYKQSILCKQKQHYVKICEVKQKFFECVECHKRVFTWSQYPVDNCTNCHSLKGFRRTALIRERHGAKFDDEILLLRGEEEKFLNSFVSHEKLPDIVD
;
A
#
# COMPACT_ATOMS: atom_id res chain seq x y z
N SER A 1 33.54 17.08 69.32
CA SER A 1 32.89 18.03 68.41
C SER A 1 33.11 17.57 66.97
N SER A 2 32.00 17.23 66.31
CA SER A 2 31.74 17.03 64.87
C SER A 2 32.75 16.31 63.96
N LYS A 3 32.40 15.08 63.57
CA LYS A 3 32.92 14.37 62.38
C LYS A 3 32.35 15.04 61.12
N ARG A 4 33.22 15.55 60.25
CA ARG A 4 32.84 16.08 58.92
C ARG A 4 32.68 14.88 57.97
N LEU A 5 31.45 14.56 57.57
CA LEU A 5 31.20 13.61 56.48
C LEU A 5 31.82 14.17 55.19
N LYS A 6 32.69 13.40 54.54
CA LYS A 6 33.09 13.63 53.15
C LYS A 6 32.08 12.90 52.27
N THR A 7 31.25 13.65 51.57
CA THR A 7 30.49 13.16 50.42
C THR A 7 31.49 12.81 49.31
N PHE A 8 31.73 11.52 49.07
CA PHE A 8 32.43 11.06 47.88
C PHE A 8 31.42 11.02 46.73
N THR A 9 31.53 12.01 45.85
CA THR A 9 30.80 12.12 44.60
C THR A 9 31.27 11.05 43.61
N ASN A 10 30.29 10.43 42.98
CA ASN A 10 30.32 9.49 41.85
C ASN A 10 31.59 9.49 40.98
N ASN A 11 32.12 8.29 40.74
CA ASN A 11 33.10 8.01 39.68
C ASN A 11 32.45 8.24 38.31
N SER A 12 32.56 9.46 37.77
CA SER A 12 32.46 9.70 36.34
C SER A 12 33.88 9.93 35.82
N GLU A 13 34.42 8.95 35.09
CA GLU A 13 35.63 9.17 34.31
C GLU A 13 35.43 10.39 33.40
N PRO A 14 36.44 11.28 33.22
CA PRO A 14 36.29 12.40 32.32
C PRO A 14 36.14 11.85 30.90
N VAL A 15 34.93 11.89 30.37
CA VAL A 15 34.66 11.57 28.97
C VAL A 15 35.48 12.55 28.14
N ASP A 16 36.47 12.06 27.40
CA ASP A 16 37.29 12.86 26.50
C ASP A 16 36.39 13.52 25.45
N GLU A 17 36.00 14.77 25.73
CA GLU A 17 35.04 15.54 24.95
C GLU A 17 35.44 15.63 23.47
N LYS A 18 36.75 15.65 23.20
CA LYS A 18 37.31 15.60 21.84
C LYS A 18 37.02 14.28 21.13
N ARG A 19 37.21 13.16 21.82
CA ARG A 19 36.95 11.82 21.27
C ARG A 19 35.45 11.59 21.06
N PHE A 20 34.63 12.15 21.94
CA PHE A 20 33.17 12.15 21.79
C PHE A 20 32.72 12.97 20.57
N LEU A 21 33.28 14.16 20.37
CA LEU A 21 33.03 14.99 19.19
C LEU A 21 33.52 14.32 17.89
N ASP A 22 34.65 13.62 17.93
CA ASP A 22 35.18 12.89 16.77
C ASP A 22 34.26 11.73 16.36
N VAL A 23 33.73 10.98 17.33
CA VAL A 23 32.76 9.90 17.09
C VAL A 23 31.45 10.46 16.53
N ILE A 24 30.98 11.61 17.01
CA ILE A 24 29.78 12.28 16.50
C ILE A 24 29.96 12.76 15.05
N ASN A 25 31.15 13.24 14.70
CA ASN A 25 31.44 13.79 13.38
C ASN A 25 31.89 12.74 12.35
N MET A 26 32.07 11.48 12.77
CA MET A 26 32.50 10.40 11.90
C MET A 26 31.39 10.01 10.92
N LYS A 27 31.48 10.50 9.69
CA LYS A 27 30.56 10.13 8.60
C LYS A 27 30.97 8.79 8.00
N SER A 28 29.98 8.03 7.53
CA SER A 28 30.20 6.76 6.82
C SER A 28 31.06 6.96 5.57
N SER A 29 32.00 6.05 5.32
CA SER A 29 32.87 6.05 4.12
C SER A 29 32.10 6.04 2.79
N HIS A 30 30.81 5.67 2.81
CA HIS A 30 29.95 5.63 1.62
C HIS A 30 28.89 6.74 1.58
N SER A 31 29.03 7.83 2.36
CA SER A 31 28.08 8.95 2.29
C SER A 31 28.01 9.61 0.91
N ASP A 32 29.07 9.48 0.11
CA ASP A 32 29.21 10.09 -1.23
C ASP A 32 28.61 9.24 -2.36
N LEU A 33 28.20 7.99 -2.08
CA LEU A 33 27.57 7.12 -3.08
C LEU A 33 26.13 7.54 -3.41
N TYR A 34 25.49 8.26 -2.50
CA TYR A 34 24.19 8.90 -2.70
C TYR A 34 24.41 10.41 -2.76
N SER A 35 24.76 10.93 -3.94
CA SER A 35 24.73 12.37 -4.14
C SER A 35 23.31 12.88 -3.90
N GLN A 36 23.14 13.99 -3.19
CA GLN A 36 21.81 14.55 -2.85
C GLN A 36 20.92 14.71 -4.10
N MET A 37 21.51 14.95 -5.26
CA MET A 37 20.85 14.95 -6.57
C MET A 37 20.09 13.65 -6.87
N THR A 38 20.66 12.49 -6.50
CA THR A 38 20.00 11.19 -6.69
C THR A 38 18.80 11.01 -5.76
N LEU A 39 18.84 11.56 -4.54
CA LEU A 39 17.72 11.48 -3.61
C LEU A 39 16.56 12.35 -4.09
N ASP A 40 16.82 13.58 -4.51
CA ASP A 40 15.79 14.49 -5.04
C ASP A 40 15.10 13.90 -6.28
N GLU A 41 15.86 13.32 -7.21
CA GLU A 41 15.30 12.62 -8.38
C GLU A 41 14.47 11.39 -8.00
N MET A 42 14.83 10.68 -6.93
CA MET A 42 14.04 9.55 -6.43
C MET A 42 12.74 10.06 -5.79
N PHE A 43 12.81 11.10 -4.96
CA PHE A 43 11.64 11.73 -4.34
C PHE A 43 10.64 12.24 -5.38
N GLU A 44 11.11 12.95 -6.42
CA GLU A 44 10.24 13.38 -7.50
C GLU A 44 9.55 12.21 -8.21
N ARG A 45 10.28 11.12 -8.44
CA ARG A 45 9.71 9.91 -9.05
C ARG A 45 8.63 9.29 -8.18
N TYR A 46 8.83 9.24 -6.87
CA TYR A 46 7.82 8.74 -5.94
C TYR A 46 6.60 9.66 -5.86
N GLN A 47 6.81 10.97 -5.75
CA GLN A 47 5.72 11.94 -5.72
C GLN A 47 4.85 11.88 -6.98
N LYS A 48 5.47 11.70 -8.16
CA LYS A 48 4.74 11.50 -9.42
C LYS A 48 3.90 10.21 -9.40
N LYS A 49 4.41 9.12 -8.81
CA LYS A 49 3.65 7.86 -8.66
C LYS A 49 2.49 8.02 -7.71
N GLU A 50 2.72 8.59 -6.53
CA GLU A 50 1.69 8.79 -5.50
C GLU A 50 0.53 9.66 -6.02
N ASN A 51 0.84 10.76 -6.71
CA ASN A 51 -0.16 11.63 -7.31
C ASN A 51 -1.04 10.89 -8.36
N ILE A 52 -0.44 9.97 -9.12
CA ILE A 52 -1.21 9.13 -10.05
C ILE A 52 -2.10 8.15 -9.28
N GLU A 53 -1.57 7.49 -8.25
CA GLU A 53 -2.35 6.53 -7.44
C GLU A 53 -3.53 7.21 -6.74
N GLU A 54 -3.33 8.38 -6.14
CA GLU A 54 -4.39 9.15 -5.49
C GLU A 54 -5.51 9.50 -6.48
N LYS A 55 -5.14 9.98 -7.68
CA LYS A 55 -6.12 10.25 -8.75
C LYS A 55 -6.88 8.99 -9.15
N LEU A 56 -6.19 7.85 -9.30
CA LEU A 56 -6.83 6.60 -9.69
C LEU A 56 -7.75 6.03 -8.60
N LEU A 57 -7.49 6.31 -7.32
CA LEU A 57 -8.37 5.98 -6.19
C LEU A 57 -9.63 6.85 -6.18
N GLN A 58 -9.59 8.06 -6.74
CA GLN A 58 -10.77 8.93 -6.82
C GLN A 58 -11.65 8.65 -8.05
N VAL A 59 -11.07 8.12 -9.13
CA VAL A 59 -11.79 7.87 -10.39
C VAL A 59 -12.71 6.65 -10.26
N MET A 60 -14.03 6.89 -10.24
CA MET A 60 -15.07 5.85 -10.17
C MET A 60 -15.59 5.40 -11.54
N GLU A 61 -15.40 6.22 -12.57
CA GLU A 61 -15.88 5.99 -13.94
C GLU A 61 -14.84 6.46 -14.95
N ARG A 62 -14.70 5.77 -16.10
CA ARG A 62 -13.82 6.21 -17.18
C ARG A 62 -14.49 6.10 -18.55
N ASP A 63 -14.24 7.09 -19.40
CA ASP A 63 -14.77 7.10 -20.77
C ASP A 63 -13.93 6.20 -21.69
N ILE A 64 -14.59 5.29 -22.42
CA ILE A 64 -13.94 4.36 -23.36
C ILE A 64 -14.76 4.22 -24.64
N LYS A 65 -14.05 3.98 -25.73
CA LYS A 65 -14.62 3.54 -27.00
C LYS A 65 -14.91 2.04 -26.97
N VAL A 66 -16.18 1.69 -27.08
CA VAL A 66 -16.66 0.31 -27.13
C VAL A 66 -17.38 0.03 -28.43
N VAL A 67 -17.47 -1.25 -28.74
CA VAL A 67 -18.00 -1.81 -29.96
C VAL A 67 -19.37 -2.42 -29.66
N VAL A 68 -20.41 -1.93 -30.32
CA VAL A 68 -21.80 -2.39 -30.18
C VAL A 68 -22.25 -3.04 -31.48
N CYS A 69 -22.58 -4.32 -31.42
CA CYS A 69 -23.10 -5.06 -32.57
C CYS A 69 -24.61 -4.82 -32.71
N ARG A 70 -25.08 -4.42 -33.89
CA ARG A 70 -26.53 -4.16 -34.11
C ARG A 70 -27.37 -5.43 -34.24
N GLN A 71 -26.78 -6.52 -34.73
CA GLN A 71 -27.50 -7.80 -34.88
C GLN A 71 -27.51 -8.65 -33.60
N CYS A 72 -26.40 -8.69 -32.86
CA CYS A 72 -26.29 -9.48 -31.63
C CYS A 72 -26.54 -8.69 -30.34
N HIS A 73 -26.64 -7.36 -30.43
CA HIS A 73 -26.87 -6.46 -29.30
C HIS A 73 -25.86 -6.54 -28.14
N TYR A 74 -24.70 -7.17 -28.31
CA TYR A 74 -23.63 -7.15 -27.30
C TYR A 74 -22.79 -5.88 -27.39
N THR A 75 -22.16 -5.54 -26.26
CA THR A 75 -21.18 -4.47 -26.10
C THR A 75 -19.85 -5.07 -25.65
N ALA A 76 -18.75 -4.77 -26.33
CA ALA A 76 -17.41 -5.23 -25.95
C ALA A 76 -16.32 -4.23 -26.35
N TYR A 77 -15.09 -4.40 -25.83
CA TYR A 77 -13.95 -3.57 -26.25
C TYR A 77 -13.55 -3.79 -27.72
N LYS A 78 -13.70 -5.02 -28.20
CA LYS A 78 -13.33 -5.44 -29.55
C LYS A 78 -14.47 -6.25 -30.13
N GLN A 79 -14.66 -6.14 -31.44
CA GLN A 79 -15.61 -6.98 -32.16
C GLN A 79 -15.22 -8.46 -32.02
N SER A 80 -16.18 -9.30 -31.68
CA SER A 80 -15.96 -10.75 -31.59
C SER A 80 -15.59 -11.35 -32.95
N ILE A 81 -14.78 -12.40 -32.93
CA ILE A 81 -14.29 -13.07 -34.15
C ILE A 81 -15.47 -13.62 -34.96
N LEU A 82 -16.46 -14.20 -34.28
CA LEU A 82 -17.68 -14.72 -34.91
C LEU A 82 -18.48 -13.62 -35.63
N CYS A 83 -18.56 -12.42 -35.05
CA CYS A 83 -19.24 -11.29 -35.69
C CYS A 83 -18.46 -10.75 -36.89
N LYS A 84 -17.13 -10.86 -36.89
CA LYS A 84 -16.32 -10.52 -38.08
C LYS A 84 -16.55 -11.52 -39.21
N GLN A 85 -16.55 -12.81 -38.89
CA GLN A 85 -16.78 -13.88 -39.87
C GLN A 85 -18.17 -13.79 -40.51
N LYS A 86 -19.20 -13.48 -39.71
CA LYS A 86 -20.58 -13.28 -40.18
C LYS A 86 -20.82 -11.89 -40.75
N GLN A 87 -19.79 -11.04 -40.86
CA GLN A 87 -19.85 -9.66 -41.37
C GLN A 87 -20.98 -8.83 -40.72
N HIS A 88 -21.07 -8.91 -39.40
CA HIS A 88 -22.10 -8.18 -38.68
C HIS A 88 -21.87 -6.68 -38.70
N TYR A 89 -22.97 -5.91 -38.78
CA TYR A 89 -22.90 -4.45 -38.68
C TYR A 89 -22.68 -4.01 -37.23
N VAL A 90 -21.64 -3.21 -37.04
CA VAL A 90 -21.12 -2.86 -35.73
C VAL A 90 -20.84 -1.35 -35.67
N LYS A 91 -21.22 -0.72 -34.56
CA LYS A 91 -20.99 0.70 -34.30
C LYS A 91 -19.99 0.87 -33.16
N ILE A 92 -19.08 1.83 -33.30
CA ILE A 92 -18.20 2.26 -32.20
C ILE A 92 -18.89 3.42 -31.49
N CYS A 93 -19.03 3.32 -30.17
CA CYS A 93 -19.64 4.32 -29.31
C CYS A 93 -18.72 4.63 -28.13
N GLU A 94 -18.75 5.87 -27.64
CA GLU A 94 -18.10 6.25 -26.39
C GLU A 94 -19.06 6.03 -25.21
N VAL A 95 -18.62 5.27 -24.21
CA VAL A 95 -19.43 4.87 -23.05
C VAL A 95 -18.57 4.94 -21.78
N LYS A 96 -19.22 5.26 -20.66
CA LYS A 96 -18.61 5.25 -19.33
C LYS A 96 -18.53 3.82 -18.79
N GLN A 97 -17.32 3.32 -18.57
CA GLN A 97 -17.10 2.12 -17.77
C GLN A 97 -17.10 2.51 -16.29
N LYS A 98 -17.91 1.79 -15.52
CA LYS A 98 -18.08 1.99 -14.08
C LYS A 98 -17.53 0.78 -13.33
N PHE A 99 -16.90 1.03 -12.19
CA PHE A 99 -16.25 -0.01 -11.40
C PHE A 99 -17.08 -0.40 -10.18
N PHE A 100 -17.14 -1.71 -9.93
CA PHE A 100 -17.92 -2.32 -8.87
C PHE A 100 -17.13 -3.42 -8.17
N GLU A 101 -17.50 -3.69 -6.93
CA GLU A 101 -16.92 -4.75 -6.11
C GLU A 101 -18.04 -5.53 -5.44
N CYS A 102 -17.94 -6.86 -5.47
CA CYS A 102 -18.89 -7.72 -4.78
C CYS A 102 -18.75 -7.55 -3.27
N VAL A 103 -19.87 -7.38 -2.57
CA VAL A 103 -19.87 -7.15 -1.12
C VAL A 103 -19.40 -8.35 -0.32
N GLU A 104 -19.57 -9.58 -0.82
CA GLU A 104 -19.20 -10.79 -0.08
C GLU A 104 -17.79 -11.30 -0.39
N CYS A 105 -17.44 -11.40 -1.68
CA CYS A 105 -16.18 -12.01 -2.10
C CYS A 105 -15.14 -10.99 -2.56
N HIS A 106 -15.44 -9.68 -2.50
CA HIS A 106 -14.54 -8.60 -2.90
C HIS A 106 -14.03 -8.69 -4.35
N LYS A 107 -14.67 -9.52 -5.19
CA LYS A 107 -14.36 -9.62 -6.61
C LYS A 107 -14.77 -8.33 -7.32
N ARG A 108 -13.82 -7.71 -8.02
CA ARG A 108 -14.07 -6.53 -8.83
C ARG A 108 -14.70 -6.91 -10.16
N VAL A 109 -15.67 -6.11 -10.58
CA VAL A 109 -16.38 -6.23 -11.85
C VAL A 109 -16.52 -4.82 -12.41
N PHE A 110 -16.63 -4.72 -13.72
CA PHE A 110 -16.98 -3.47 -14.37
C PHE A 110 -18.24 -3.66 -15.21
N THR A 111 -18.96 -2.57 -15.43
CA THR A 111 -20.07 -2.56 -16.38
C THR A 111 -20.13 -1.26 -17.14
N TRP A 112 -20.77 -1.30 -18.31
CA TRP A 112 -21.13 -0.13 -19.12
C TRP A 112 -22.51 0.43 -18.73
N SER A 113 -23.34 -0.36 -18.06
CA SER A 113 -24.65 0.04 -17.55
C SER A 113 -24.54 0.85 -16.24
N GLN A 114 -25.66 1.30 -15.68
CA GLN A 114 -25.66 2.00 -14.39
C GLN A 114 -25.24 1.10 -13.22
N TYR A 115 -25.61 -0.18 -13.27
CA TYR A 115 -25.29 -1.22 -12.28
C TYR A 115 -25.15 -2.59 -12.96
N PRO A 116 -24.34 -3.52 -12.42
CA PRO A 116 -24.28 -4.89 -12.91
C PRO A 116 -25.67 -5.53 -12.83
N VAL A 117 -26.10 -6.15 -13.93
CA VAL A 117 -27.40 -6.84 -14.01
C VAL A 117 -27.27 -8.30 -13.53
N ASP A 118 -26.12 -8.90 -13.81
CA ASP A 118 -25.84 -10.30 -13.46
C ASP A 118 -25.26 -10.43 -12.06
N ASN A 119 -25.51 -11.58 -11.43
CA ASN A 119 -24.95 -11.94 -10.13
C ASN A 119 -23.43 -12.12 -10.19
N CYS A 120 -22.77 -12.09 -9.03
CA CYS A 120 -21.32 -12.29 -8.97
C CYS A 120 -20.94 -13.68 -9.51
N THR A 121 -20.03 -13.72 -10.49
CA THR A 121 -19.56 -14.97 -11.10
C THR A 121 -18.72 -15.86 -10.18
N ASN A 122 -18.33 -15.38 -8.99
CA ASN A 122 -17.51 -16.15 -8.05
C ASN A 122 -18.32 -16.74 -6.89
N CYS A 123 -19.17 -15.93 -6.25
CA CYS A 123 -19.97 -16.37 -5.11
C CYS A 123 -21.45 -16.56 -5.43
N HIS A 124 -21.91 -16.14 -6.62
CA HIS A 124 -23.32 -16.17 -7.05
C HIS A 124 -24.31 -15.48 -6.10
N SER A 125 -23.80 -14.67 -5.17
CA SER A 125 -24.62 -14.01 -4.16
C SER A 125 -25.52 -12.93 -4.73
N LEU A 126 -26.68 -12.80 -4.10
CA LEU A 126 -27.70 -11.78 -4.36
C LEU A 126 -27.46 -10.49 -3.57
N LYS A 127 -26.48 -10.44 -2.65
CA LYS A 127 -26.20 -9.27 -1.79
C LYS A 127 -25.68 -8.04 -2.56
N GLY A 128 -25.53 -8.15 -3.88
CA GLY A 128 -25.29 -7.04 -4.77
C GLY A 128 -23.83 -6.57 -4.80
N PHE A 129 -23.64 -5.44 -5.48
CA PHE A 129 -22.33 -4.84 -5.74
C PHE A 129 -22.25 -3.42 -5.19
N ARG A 130 -21.08 -3.05 -4.68
CA ARG A 130 -20.76 -1.69 -4.24
C ARG A 130 -19.94 -0.97 -5.31
N ARG A 131 -20.16 0.33 -5.51
CA ARG A 131 -19.28 1.15 -6.35
C ARG A 131 -17.89 1.22 -5.74
N THR A 132 -16.87 1.13 -6.57
CA THR A 132 -15.46 1.16 -6.15
C THR A 132 -14.67 2.02 -7.14
N ALA A 133 -13.46 2.41 -6.73
CA ALA A 133 -12.55 3.18 -7.57
C ALA A 133 -12.03 2.38 -8.77
N LEU A 134 -11.16 2.98 -9.59
CA LEU A 134 -10.50 2.29 -10.69
C LEU A 134 -9.46 1.28 -10.17
N ILE A 135 -8.66 1.66 -9.18
CA ILE A 135 -7.66 0.79 -8.55
C ILE A 135 -8.04 0.40 -7.12
N ARG A 136 -7.35 -0.61 -6.58
CA ARG A 136 -7.42 -0.97 -5.17
C ARG A 136 -6.29 -0.28 -4.43
N GLU A 137 -6.61 0.29 -3.28
CA GLU A 137 -5.61 0.85 -2.38
C GLU A 137 -4.67 -0.27 -1.93
N ARG A 138 -3.38 -0.05 -2.10
CA ARG A 138 -2.35 -1.02 -1.68
C ARG A 138 -1.97 -0.69 -0.25
N HIS A 139 -2.43 -1.50 0.69
CA HIS A 139 -1.85 -1.47 2.03
C HIS A 139 -0.52 -2.23 1.97
N GLY A 140 0.56 -1.55 2.34
CA GLY A 140 1.87 -2.18 2.49
C GLY A 140 1.88 -3.21 3.62
N ALA A 141 3.05 -3.84 3.83
CA ALA A 141 3.27 -4.55 5.08
C ALA A 141 3.09 -3.56 6.23
N LYS A 142 2.18 -3.87 7.16
CA LYS A 142 2.04 -3.07 8.37
C LYS A 142 3.35 -3.23 9.15
N PHE A 143 4.04 -2.13 9.39
CA PHE A 143 5.19 -2.16 10.27
C PHE A 143 4.72 -2.35 11.71
N ASP A 144 5.52 -3.01 12.54
CA ASP A 144 5.17 -3.23 13.95
C ASP A 144 4.92 -1.89 14.68
N ASP A 145 5.64 -0.83 14.27
CA ASP A 145 5.47 0.55 14.75
C ASP A 145 4.11 1.19 14.39
N GLU A 146 3.44 0.71 13.34
CA GLU A 146 2.11 1.18 12.93
C GLU A 146 0.99 0.51 13.76
N ILE A 147 1.29 -0.60 14.42
CA ILE A 147 0.35 -1.32 15.29
C ILE A 147 0.38 -0.66 16.66
N LEU A 148 -0.37 0.43 16.80
CA LEU A 148 -0.52 1.10 18.09
C LEU A 148 -1.29 0.21 19.06
N LEU A 149 -0.57 -0.36 20.03
CA LEU A 149 -1.17 -1.00 21.19
C LEU A 149 -1.76 0.11 22.08
N LEU A 150 -3.06 0.38 21.93
CA LEU A 150 -3.76 1.44 22.70
C LEU A 150 -3.58 1.33 24.22
N ARG A 151 -3.23 0.13 24.72
CA ARG A 151 -2.98 -0.16 26.13
C ARG A 151 -1.52 -0.57 26.43
N GLY A 152 -0.65 -0.58 25.43
CA GLY A 152 0.70 -1.12 25.54
C GLY A 152 0.75 -2.66 25.46
N GLU A 153 1.93 -3.21 25.71
CA GLU A 153 2.15 -4.66 25.75
C GLU A 153 1.55 -5.24 27.04
N GLU A 154 0.52 -6.08 26.89
CA GLU A 154 -0.10 -6.79 28.01
C GLU A 154 0.52 -8.18 28.17
N GLU A 155 1.14 -8.41 29.32
CA GLU A 155 1.54 -9.75 29.73
C GLU A 155 0.34 -10.57 30.23
N LYS A 156 0.20 -11.81 29.75
CA LYS A 156 -0.92 -12.69 30.13
C LYS A 156 -0.85 -13.16 31.58
N PHE A 157 0.35 -13.28 32.15
CA PHE A 157 0.57 -13.77 33.52
C PHE A 157 1.74 -13.02 34.16
N LEU A 158 1.70 -12.82 35.49
CA LEU A 158 2.66 -12.00 36.25
C LEU A 158 4.13 -12.48 36.22
N ASN A 159 4.45 -13.58 35.53
CA ASN A 159 5.80 -14.16 35.43
C ASN A 159 6.25 -14.41 33.98
N SER A 160 5.58 -13.86 32.98
CA SER A 160 5.97 -14.04 31.58
C SER A 160 7.05 -13.04 31.14
N PHE A 161 8.22 -13.05 31.80
CA PHE A 161 9.36 -12.28 31.31
C PHE A 161 9.77 -12.80 29.93
N VAL A 162 9.54 -12.01 28.88
CA VAL A 162 10.06 -12.26 27.53
C VAL A 162 11.50 -11.77 27.51
N SER A 163 12.46 -12.69 27.57
CA SER A 163 13.86 -12.39 27.29
C SER A 163 13.98 -12.03 25.80
N HIS A 164 14.14 -10.75 25.51
CA HIS A 164 14.43 -10.22 24.17
C HIS A 164 15.88 -10.54 23.77
N GLU A 165 16.17 -11.81 23.47
CA GLU A 165 17.38 -12.21 22.76
C GLU A 165 16.99 -13.24 21.70
N LYS A 166 16.61 -12.77 20.51
CA LYS A 166 16.54 -13.62 19.32
C LYS A 166 17.97 -13.98 18.92
N LEU A 167 18.45 -15.14 19.38
CA LEU A 167 19.60 -15.80 18.76
C LEU A 167 19.20 -16.23 17.34
N PRO A 168 20.06 -16.03 16.32
CA PRO A 168 19.75 -16.42 14.96
C PRO A 168 19.67 -17.94 14.84
N ASP A 169 18.60 -18.42 14.20
CA ASP A 169 18.42 -19.84 13.87
C ASP A 169 19.57 -20.31 12.96
N ILE A 170 20.43 -21.17 13.51
CA ILE A 170 21.41 -21.93 12.71
C ILE A 170 20.64 -23.11 12.12
N VAL A 171 20.49 -23.10 10.80
CA VAL A 171 19.91 -24.18 10.01
C VAL A 171 20.98 -25.25 9.80
N ASP A 172 20.67 -26.51 10.16
CA ASP A 172 21.47 -27.70 9.84
C ASP A 172 21.55 -27.99 8.33
#